data_AF-A0A4P8GMW6-F1
#
_entry.id   AF-A0A4P8GMW6-F1
#
_cell.length_a   1.000
_cell.length_b   1.000
_cell.length_c   1.000
_cell.angle_alpha   90.00
_cell.angle_beta   90.00
_cell.angle_gamma   90.00
#
_symmetry.space_group_name_H-M   'P 1'
#
loop_
_entity.id
_entity.type
_entity.pdbx_description
1 polymer ?
#
loop_
_entity_poly.entity_id
_entity_poly.type
_entity_poly.pdbx_seq_one_letter_code
_entity_poly.pdbx_strand_id
1 'polypeptide(L)'
;MPLPAKAFQRWLHGIAPQASTADICRISGVKRTTLAQQLVRGKVAETTVVSISRAFNINPVAALAAFETYSELAGSPLPPTAAELVSQIATMDLLGAVIARSARAAERGESVDRPPPAPALGPAPHATSVRNWVDAIDDGELRHRVSAATGIAPQNYSAQLSANRLTPELAIATSRAAGVGLTGGLVATGMITEAEAGWPPGARQEALDGLSDGELTTLAGDRLQALGKTLKRQEQDQQQTKTIWENLG
;
A
#
# COMPACT_ATOMS: atom_id res chain seq x y z
N MET A 1 5.97 -10.88 9.95
CA MET A 1 6.03 -11.99 10.92
C MET A 1 5.03 -11.65 12.00
N PRO A 2 4.10 -12.55 12.35
CA PRO A 2 3.07 -12.21 13.33
C PRO A 2 3.69 -11.89 14.69
N LEU A 3 3.06 -10.94 15.39
CA LEU A 3 3.53 -10.39 16.66
C LEU A 3 3.40 -11.42 17.79
N PRO A 4 4.35 -11.49 18.74
CA PRO A 4 4.24 -12.38 19.89
C PRO A 4 3.02 -12.05 20.76
N ALA A 5 2.18 -13.05 21.06
CA ALA A 5 0.94 -12.84 21.83
C ALA A 5 1.18 -12.22 23.21
N LYS A 6 2.28 -12.57 23.89
CA LYS A 6 2.64 -11.97 25.19
C LYS A 6 2.94 -10.47 25.08
N ALA A 7 3.69 -10.07 24.06
CA ALA A 7 3.96 -8.66 23.81
C ALA A 7 2.67 -7.90 23.48
N PHE A 8 1.80 -8.51 22.69
CA PHE A 8 0.48 -7.97 22.37
C PHE A 8 -0.40 -7.80 23.62
N GLN A 9 -0.47 -8.80 24.50
CA GLN A 9 -1.24 -8.72 25.74
C GLN A 9 -0.72 -7.59 26.66
N ARG A 10 0.59 -7.43 26.76
CA ARG A 10 1.21 -6.33 27.52
C ARG A 10 0.85 -4.97 26.93
N TRP A 11 0.97 -4.82 25.61
CA TRP A 11 0.56 -3.59 24.92
C TRP A 11 -0.93 -3.29 25.14
N LEU A 12 -1.79 -4.29 24.99
CA LEU A 12 -3.23 -4.17 25.15
C LEU A 12 -3.63 -3.76 26.57
N HIS A 13 -2.97 -4.32 27.59
CA HIS A 13 -3.17 -3.92 28.99
C HIS A 13 -2.73 -2.48 29.24
N GLY A 14 -1.70 -2.00 28.53
CA GLY A 14 -1.25 -0.60 28.64
C GLY A 14 -2.26 0.41 28.08
N ILE A 15 -2.90 0.10 26.95
CA ILE A 15 -3.82 1.04 26.29
C ILE A 15 -5.28 0.93 26.78
N ALA A 16 -5.66 -0.23 27.33
CA ALA A 16 -7.03 -0.51 27.75
C ALA A 16 -7.06 -1.40 29.01
N PRO A 17 -6.52 -0.94 30.16
CA PRO A 17 -6.35 -1.77 31.36
C PRO A 17 -7.68 -2.28 31.94
N GLN A 18 -8.76 -1.55 31.74
CA GLN A 18 -10.10 -1.87 32.27
C GLN A 18 -11.04 -2.51 31.24
N ALA A 19 -10.60 -2.65 29.98
CA ALA A 19 -11.45 -3.20 28.93
C ALA A 19 -11.41 -4.73 28.95
N SER A 20 -12.59 -5.36 28.95
CA SER A 20 -12.64 -6.81 28.76
C SER A 20 -12.26 -7.18 27.32
N THR A 21 -11.78 -8.40 27.10
CA THR A 21 -11.52 -8.92 25.75
C THR A 21 -12.78 -8.89 24.87
N ALA A 22 -13.96 -9.07 25.49
CA ALA A 22 -15.25 -8.94 24.81
C ALA A 22 -15.50 -7.52 24.30
N ASP A 23 -15.18 -6.51 25.11
CA ASP A 23 -15.32 -5.09 24.72
C ASP A 23 -14.33 -4.72 23.62
N ILE A 24 -13.07 -5.14 23.75
CA ILE A 24 -12.04 -4.89 22.73
C ILE A 24 -12.46 -5.46 21.37
N CYS A 25 -12.94 -6.70 21.32
CA CYS A 25 -13.43 -7.32 20.09
C CYS A 25 -14.64 -6.56 19.51
N ARG A 26 -15.57 -6.13 20.36
CA ARG A 26 -16.77 -5.40 19.95
C ARG A 26 -16.42 -4.05 19.34
N ILE A 27 -15.54 -3.28 19.97
CA ILE A 27 -15.20 -1.91 19.54
C ILE A 27 -14.26 -1.94 18.32
N SER A 28 -13.31 -2.88 18.28
CA SER A 28 -12.37 -3.02 17.15
C SER A 28 -12.92 -3.72 15.91
N GLY A 29 -14.08 -4.36 16.01
CA GLY A 29 -14.64 -5.20 14.95
C GLY A 29 -13.88 -6.51 14.72
N VAL A 30 -12.85 -6.82 15.52
CA VAL A 30 -12.13 -8.09 15.46
C VAL A 30 -13.01 -9.20 16.03
N LYS A 31 -13.23 -10.27 15.24
CA LYS A 31 -14.00 -11.42 15.71
C LYS A 31 -13.35 -12.04 16.94
N ARG A 32 -14.13 -12.28 18.00
CA ARG A 32 -13.65 -12.85 19.27
C ARG A 32 -12.94 -14.20 19.07
N THR A 33 -13.48 -15.05 18.21
CA THR A 33 -12.89 -16.35 17.87
C THR A 33 -11.53 -16.20 17.19
N THR A 34 -11.38 -15.23 16.28
CA THR A 34 -10.10 -14.92 15.62
C THR A 34 -9.06 -14.47 16.63
N LEU A 35 -9.38 -13.53 17.51
CA LEU A 35 -8.44 -13.05 18.53
C LEU A 35 -8.04 -14.18 19.49
N ALA A 36 -9.02 -14.98 19.97
CA ALA A 36 -8.74 -16.11 20.85
C ALA A 36 -7.79 -17.13 20.18
N GLN A 37 -8.02 -17.47 18.91
CA GLN A 37 -7.15 -18.39 18.16
C GLN A 37 -5.74 -17.83 17.99
N GLN A 38 -5.60 -16.53 17.70
CA GLN A 38 -4.29 -15.88 17.59
C GLN A 38 -3.53 -15.93 18.93
N LEU A 39 -4.20 -15.63 20.03
CA LEU A 39 -3.60 -15.71 21.38
C LEU A 39 -3.15 -17.12 21.74
N VAL A 40 -4.01 -18.13 21.48
CA VAL A 40 -3.68 -19.55 21.74
C VAL A 40 -2.49 -20.01 20.89
N ARG A 41 -2.39 -19.57 19.63
CA ARG A 41 -1.26 -19.88 18.74
C ARG A 41 0.01 -19.08 19.07
N GLY A 42 -0.05 -18.17 20.05
CA GLY A 42 1.07 -17.33 20.45
C GLY A 42 1.44 -16.24 19.44
N LYS A 43 0.62 -16.02 18.41
CA LYS A 43 0.92 -15.18 17.24
C LYS A 43 -0.29 -14.34 16.87
N VAL A 44 -0.12 -13.02 16.89
CA VAL A 44 -1.16 -12.03 16.61
C VAL A 44 -0.86 -11.34 15.28
N ALA A 45 -1.87 -11.19 14.44
CA ALA A 45 -1.70 -10.50 13.17
C ALA A 45 -1.55 -8.99 13.40
N GLU A 46 -0.71 -8.35 12.59
CA GLU A 46 -0.50 -6.90 12.65
C GLU A 46 -1.83 -6.17 12.39
N THR A 47 -2.68 -6.69 11.49
CA THR A 47 -4.00 -6.12 11.18
C THR A 47 -4.90 -6.05 12.42
N THR A 48 -4.77 -7.00 13.35
CA THR A 48 -5.47 -6.98 14.63
C THR A 48 -5.02 -5.82 15.51
N VAL A 49 -3.72 -5.53 15.56
CA VAL A 49 -3.18 -4.36 16.27
C VAL A 49 -3.69 -3.08 15.63
N VAL A 50 -3.68 -2.97 14.30
CA VAL A 50 -4.18 -1.79 13.58
C VAL A 50 -5.67 -1.56 13.85
N SER A 51 -6.51 -2.60 13.74
CA SER A 51 -7.95 -2.48 14.02
C SER A 51 -8.24 -2.02 15.45
N ILE A 52 -7.52 -2.58 16.43
CA ILE A 52 -7.66 -2.16 17.84
C ILE A 52 -7.16 -0.72 18.01
N SER A 53 -6.02 -0.36 17.43
CA SER A 53 -5.46 0.98 17.55
C SER A 53 -6.43 2.04 17.05
N ARG A 54 -7.02 1.84 15.86
CA ARG A 54 -8.05 2.73 15.30
C ARG A 54 -9.27 2.85 16.23
N ALA A 55 -9.74 1.74 16.80
CA ALA A 55 -10.87 1.73 17.74
C ALA A 55 -10.61 2.50 19.03
N PHE A 56 -9.35 2.59 19.47
CA PHE A 56 -8.94 3.38 20.64
C PHE A 56 -8.38 4.76 20.27
N ASN A 57 -8.53 5.20 19.02
CA ASN A 57 -8.00 6.46 18.50
C ASN A 57 -6.48 6.62 18.71
N ILE A 58 -5.75 5.51 18.59
CA ILE A 58 -4.29 5.45 18.66
C ILE A 58 -3.77 5.35 17.23
N ASN A 59 -2.76 6.16 16.89
CA ASN A 59 -2.12 6.07 15.58
C ASN A 59 -1.53 4.66 15.39
N PRO A 60 -1.91 3.92 14.33
CA PRO A 60 -1.45 2.54 14.13
C PRO A 60 0.06 2.39 13.94
N VAL A 61 0.75 3.39 13.39
CA VAL A 61 2.22 3.40 13.26
C VAL A 61 2.86 3.40 14.64
N ALA A 62 2.40 4.29 15.53
CA ALA A 62 2.88 4.37 16.90
C ALA A 62 2.57 3.07 17.69
N ALA A 63 1.42 2.47 17.46
CA ALA A 63 1.06 1.20 18.08
C ALA A 63 1.94 0.04 17.61
N LEU A 64 2.21 -0.06 16.30
CA LEU A 64 3.14 -1.07 15.77
C LEU A 64 4.56 -0.86 16.29
N ALA A 65 4.98 0.39 16.46
CA ALA A 65 6.30 0.74 17.01
C ALA A 65 6.53 0.25 18.46
N ALA A 66 5.47 -0.09 19.21
CA ALA A 66 5.59 -0.67 20.54
C ALA A 66 6.13 -2.11 20.54
N PHE A 67 6.24 -2.73 19.37
CA PHE A 67 6.73 -4.10 19.19
C PHE A 67 8.15 -4.08 18.63
N GLU A 68 9.03 -4.92 19.18
CA GLU A 68 10.46 -4.98 18.82
C GLU A 68 10.71 -5.08 17.31
N THR A 69 9.96 -5.95 16.63
CA THR A 69 10.02 -6.15 15.17
C THR A 69 9.79 -4.87 14.35
N TYR A 70 9.06 -3.91 14.91
CA TYR A 70 8.65 -2.67 14.25
C TYR A 70 9.11 -1.43 15.01
N SER A 71 10.02 -1.58 15.98
CA SER A 71 10.48 -0.50 16.86
C SER A 71 11.08 0.69 16.10
N GLU A 72 11.67 0.45 14.93
CA GLU A 72 12.18 1.48 14.02
C GLU A 72 11.09 2.47 13.54
N LEU A 73 9.81 2.08 13.56
CA LEU A 73 8.70 2.98 13.24
C LEU A 73 8.54 4.12 14.27
N ALA A 74 9.16 4.03 15.46
CA ALA A 74 9.18 5.12 16.44
C ALA A 74 10.12 6.28 16.05
N GLY A 75 10.96 6.09 15.03
CA GLY A 75 11.88 7.11 14.55
C GLY A 75 11.17 8.32 13.94
N SER A 76 11.95 9.38 13.65
CA SER A 76 11.42 10.53 12.92
C SER A 76 10.98 10.08 11.51
N PRO A 77 9.74 10.33 11.09
CA PRO A 77 9.25 9.87 9.81
C PRO A 77 10.01 10.59 8.69
N LEU A 78 10.64 9.82 7.80
CA LEU A 78 11.12 10.35 6.53
C LEU A 78 9.90 10.72 5.68
N PRO A 79 9.81 11.95 5.14
CA PRO A 79 8.71 12.34 4.27
C PRO A 79 8.71 11.48 3.00
N PRO A 80 7.53 11.16 2.43
CA PRO A 80 7.45 10.40 1.19
C PRO A 80 8.09 11.18 0.04
N THR A 81 8.77 10.47 -0.85
CA THR A 81 9.27 11.06 -2.10
C THR A 81 8.12 11.36 -3.06
N ALA A 82 8.33 12.26 -4.02
CA ALA A 82 7.34 12.53 -5.08
C ALA A 82 6.99 11.26 -5.88
N ALA A 83 7.98 10.39 -6.12
CA ALA A 83 7.79 9.11 -6.79
C ALA A 83 6.86 8.17 -5.99
N GLU A 84 7.03 8.10 -4.66
CA GLU A 84 6.13 7.34 -3.79
C GLU A 84 4.71 7.88 -3.81
N LEU A 85 4.53 9.20 -3.76
CA LEU A 85 3.22 9.83 -3.80
C LEU A 85 2.48 9.54 -5.11
N VAL A 86 3.15 9.76 -6.25
CA VAL A 86 2.61 9.51 -7.59
C VAL A 86 2.32 8.01 -7.79
N SER A 87 3.11 7.12 -7.20
CA SER A 87 2.88 5.67 -7.28
C SER A 87 1.53 5.23 -6.70
N GLN A 88 0.98 6.00 -5.76
CA GLN A 88 -0.31 5.77 -5.09
C GLN A 88 -1.48 6.47 -5.79
N ILE A 89 -1.30 6.89 -7.04
CA ILE A 89 -2.36 7.40 -7.90
C ILE A 89 -2.79 6.28 -8.85
N ALA A 90 -4.09 6.01 -8.89
CA ALA A 90 -4.63 4.97 -9.75
C ALA A 90 -4.42 5.32 -11.23
N THR A 91 -4.21 4.29 -12.07
CA THR A 91 -4.00 4.48 -13.52
C THR A 91 -5.11 5.31 -14.16
N MET A 92 -6.37 5.13 -13.73
CA MET A 92 -7.51 5.88 -14.27
C MET A 92 -7.44 7.38 -13.92
N ASP A 93 -6.96 7.72 -12.72
CA ASP A 93 -6.80 9.10 -12.30
C ASP A 93 -5.66 9.79 -13.07
N LEU A 94 -4.56 9.06 -13.33
CA LEU A 94 -3.48 9.53 -14.21
C LEU A 94 -3.98 9.82 -15.63
N LEU A 95 -4.82 8.96 -16.19
CA LEU A 95 -5.43 9.18 -17.51
C LEU A 95 -6.38 10.39 -17.50
N GLY A 96 -7.18 10.54 -16.45
CA GLY A 96 -8.01 11.71 -16.24
C GLY A 96 -7.18 13.00 -16.24
N ALA A 97 -6.03 12.99 -15.57
CA ALA A 97 -5.10 14.11 -15.55
C ALA A 97 -4.49 14.41 -16.94
N VAL A 98 -4.08 13.38 -17.69
CA VAL A 98 -3.59 13.56 -19.08
C VAL A 98 -4.64 14.22 -19.96
N ILE A 99 -5.89 13.74 -19.91
CA ILE A 99 -7.00 14.28 -20.70
C ILE A 99 -7.27 15.73 -20.31
N ALA A 100 -7.36 16.03 -19.00
CA ALA A 100 -7.62 17.37 -18.50
C ALA A 100 -6.53 18.39 -18.92
N ARG A 101 -5.25 17.99 -18.85
CA ARG A 101 -4.14 18.87 -19.27
C ARG A 101 -4.06 19.05 -20.79
N SER A 102 -4.35 18.00 -21.55
CA SER A 102 -4.37 18.07 -23.02
C SER A 102 -5.50 18.96 -23.54
N ALA A 103 -6.70 18.88 -22.92
CA ALA A 103 -7.81 19.77 -23.25
C ALA A 103 -7.46 21.25 -22.98
N ARG A 104 -6.88 21.54 -21.81
CA ARG A 104 -6.36 22.89 -21.47
C ARG A 104 -5.27 23.39 -22.42
N ALA A 105 -4.46 22.49 -22.98
CA ALA A 105 -3.46 22.85 -23.99
C ALA A 105 -4.10 23.23 -25.33
N ALA A 106 -5.16 22.52 -25.74
CA ALA A 106 -5.92 22.81 -26.95
C ALA A 106 -6.74 24.12 -26.83
N GLU A 107 -7.29 24.39 -25.65
CA GLU A 107 -8.10 25.60 -25.37
C GLU A 107 -7.27 26.89 -25.21
N ARG A 108 -5.95 26.80 -25.06
CA ARG A 108 -5.07 27.98 -24.96
C ARG A 108 -5.04 28.89 -26.20
N GLY A 109 -5.81 28.55 -27.26
CA GLY A 109 -6.04 29.37 -28.46
C GLY A 109 -7.45 29.98 -28.59
N GLU A 110 -8.44 29.59 -27.78
CA GLU A 110 -9.81 30.12 -27.84
C GLU A 110 -10.33 30.42 -26.43
N SER A 111 -10.88 31.62 -26.24
CA SER A 111 -11.48 32.06 -24.98
C SER A 111 -12.73 31.24 -24.67
N VAL A 112 -12.59 30.18 -23.87
CA VAL A 112 -13.70 29.42 -23.32
C VAL A 112 -13.50 29.20 -21.82
N ASP A 113 -14.61 29.23 -21.09
CA ASP A 113 -14.76 29.03 -19.66
C ASP A 113 -13.82 27.96 -19.09
N ARG A 114 -13.24 28.29 -17.92
CA ARG A 114 -12.33 27.44 -17.15
C ARG A 114 -12.82 25.98 -17.16
N PRO A 115 -12.03 25.02 -17.70
CA PRO A 115 -12.42 23.63 -17.67
C PRO A 115 -12.62 23.18 -16.22
N PRO A 116 -13.60 22.29 -15.96
CA PRO A 116 -13.94 21.86 -14.62
C PRO A 116 -12.69 21.34 -13.89
N PRO A 117 -12.60 21.52 -12.55
CA PRO A 117 -11.51 20.98 -11.77
C PRO A 117 -11.42 19.46 -12.01
N ALA A 118 -10.19 18.95 -12.09
CA ALA A 118 -9.98 17.52 -12.21
C ALA A 118 -10.70 16.81 -11.04
N PRO A 119 -11.34 15.65 -11.28
CA PRO A 119 -11.98 14.89 -10.22
C PRO A 119 -10.97 14.57 -9.11
N ALA A 120 -11.44 14.55 -7.87
CA ALA A 120 -10.60 14.17 -6.74
C ALA A 120 -9.99 12.78 -6.96
N LEU A 121 -8.72 12.61 -6.61
CA LEU A 121 -8.02 11.33 -6.74
C LEU A 121 -8.72 10.24 -5.94
N GLY A 122 -8.76 9.03 -6.49
CA GLY A 122 -9.25 7.86 -5.78
C GLY A 122 -8.45 7.57 -4.51
N PRO A 123 -9.03 6.82 -3.55
CA PRO A 123 -8.33 6.44 -2.33
C PRO A 123 -7.18 5.46 -2.62
N ALA A 124 -6.09 5.57 -1.86
CA ALA A 124 -5.09 4.51 -1.77
C ALA A 124 -5.44 3.51 -0.65
N PRO A 125 -5.11 2.22 -0.81
CA PRO A 125 -4.48 1.62 -1.99
C PRO A 125 -5.50 1.29 -3.10
N HIS A 126 -5.00 1.15 -4.33
CA HIS A 126 -5.71 0.62 -5.50
C HIS A 126 -5.12 -0.73 -5.93
N ALA A 127 -5.73 -1.37 -6.95
CA ALA A 127 -5.43 -2.74 -7.39
C ALA A 127 -3.98 -3.01 -7.83
N THR A 128 -3.16 -1.96 -7.97
CA THR A 128 -1.75 -2.01 -8.38
C THR A 128 -0.83 -1.24 -7.43
N SER A 129 -1.31 -0.77 -6.28
CA SER A 129 -0.55 0.10 -5.37
C SER A 129 0.80 -0.45 -4.94
N VAL A 130 0.86 -1.74 -4.59
CA VAL A 130 2.10 -2.39 -4.11
C VAL A 130 3.13 -2.44 -5.23
N ARG A 131 2.73 -2.95 -6.40
CA ARG A 131 3.63 -3.03 -7.55
C ARG A 131 4.09 -1.63 -7.97
N ASN A 132 3.15 -0.70 -8.06
CA ASN A 132 3.43 0.67 -8.48
C ASN A 132 4.41 1.36 -7.55
N TRP A 133 4.27 1.17 -6.24
CA TRP A 133 5.17 1.68 -5.22
C TRP A 133 6.57 1.10 -5.35
N VAL A 134 6.69 -0.23 -5.41
CA VAL A 134 8.00 -0.88 -5.55
C VAL A 134 8.71 -0.43 -6.82
N ASP A 135 8.02 -0.40 -7.96
CA ASP A 135 8.59 0.06 -9.22
C ASP A 135 9.05 1.54 -9.14
N ALA A 136 8.42 2.37 -8.29
CA ALA A 136 8.76 3.78 -8.13
C ALA A 136 9.98 4.04 -7.22
N ILE A 137 10.29 3.10 -6.32
CA ILE A 137 11.43 3.19 -5.40
C ILE A 137 12.60 2.27 -5.79
N ASP A 138 12.44 1.48 -6.85
CA ASP A 138 13.45 0.56 -7.36
C ASP A 138 14.47 1.31 -8.23
N ASP A 139 15.73 1.25 -7.83
CA ASP A 139 16.88 1.78 -8.56
C ASP A 139 17.52 0.74 -9.50
N GLY A 140 16.87 -0.41 -9.68
CA GLY A 140 17.33 -1.56 -10.47
C GLY A 140 17.90 -2.69 -9.62
N GLU A 141 18.36 -2.40 -8.41
CA GLU A 141 19.02 -3.36 -7.51
C GLU A 141 18.17 -3.69 -6.27
N LEU A 142 16.99 -3.07 -6.11
CA LEU A 142 16.18 -3.20 -4.90
C LEU A 142 15.80 -4.65 -4.61
N ARG A 143 15.43 -5.42 -5.64
CA ARG A 143 15.05 -6.83 -5.48
C ARG A 143 16.20 -7.66 -4.88
N HIS A 144 17.43 -7.41 -5.30
CA HIS A 144 18.60 -8.09 -4.78
C HIS A 144 18.88 -7.69 -3.33
N ARG A 145 18.80 -6.38 -3.01
CA ARG A 145 18.96 -5.89 -1.63
C ARG A 145 17.92 -6.45 -0.67
N VAL A 146 16.65 -6.50 -1.07
CA VAL A 146 15.57 -7.09 -0.26
C VAL A 146 15.82 -8.58 -0.04
N SER A 147 16.23 -9.30 -1.08
CA SER A 147 16.55 -10.72 -0.96
C SER A 147 17.68 -10.97 0.02
N ALA A 148 18.78 -10.22 -0.09
CA ALA A 148 19.92 -10.31 0.82
C ALA A 148 19.54 -9.97 2.27
N ALA A 149 18.69 -8.96 2.49
CA ALA A 149 18.29 -8.52 3.82
C ALA A 149 17.25 -9.43 4.50
N THR A 150 16.39 -10.11 3.73
CA THR A 150 15.25 -10.88 4.28
C THR A 150 15.41 -12.39 4.15
N GLY A 151 16.36 -12.86 3.34
CA GLY A 151 16.51 -14.27 2.98
C GLY A 151 15.39 -14.79 2.06
N ILE A 152 14.46 -13.93 1.61
CA ILE A 152 13.44 -14.33 0.64
C ILE A 152 14.09 -14.43 -0.74
N ALA A 153 13.89 -15.57 -1.40
CA ALA A 153 14.34 -15.77 -2.78
C ALA A 153 13.73 -14.71 -3.72
N PRO A 154 14.49 -14.16 -4.70
CA PRO A 154 13.99 -13.12 -5.60
C PRO A 154 12.72 -13.51 -6.36
N GLN A 155 12.57 -14.81 -6.67
CA GLN A 155 11.38 -15.36 -7.33
C GLN A 155 10.13 -15.24 -6.44
N ASN A 156 10.26 -15.51 -5.13
CA ASN A 156 9.16 -15.39 -4.18
C ASN A 156 8.77 -13.93 -3.95
N TYR A 157 9.75 -13.02 -3.89
CA TYR A 157 9.49 -11.58 -3.86
C TYR A 157 8.73 -11.15 -5.12
N SER A 158 9.20 -11.58 -6.30
CA SER A 158 8.56 -11.26 -7.58
C SER A 158 7.14 -11.82 -7.71
N ALA A 159 6.89 -13.01 -7.17
CA ALA A 159 5.56 -13.60 -7.11
C ALA A 159 4.60 -12.78 -6.23
N GLN A 160 5.08 -12.29 -5.08
CA GLN A 160 4.31 -11.40 -4.21
C GLN A 160 3.97 -10.06 -4.89
N LEU A 161 4.94 -9.44 -5.58
CA LEU A 161 4.69 -8.23 -6.37
C LEU A 161 3.70 -8.47 -7.51
N SER A 162 3.81 -9.61 -8.19
CA SER A 162 2.86 -10.00 -9.25
C SER A 162 1.45 -10.19 -8.72
N ALA A 163 1.30 -10.63 -7.47
CA ALA A 163 0.03 -10.73 -6.76
C ALA A 163 -0.44 -9.40 -6.14
N ASN A 164 0.30 -8.30 -6.32
CA ASN A 164 0.09 -6.99 -5.71
C ASN A 164 -0.07 -7.06 -4.18
N ARG A 165 0.79 -7.84 -3.51
CA ARG A 165 0.73 -8.05 -2.06
C ARG A 165 2.13 -8.03 -1.48
N LEU A 166 2.28 -7.46 -0.29
CA LEU A 166 3.44 -7.63 0.58
C LEU A 166 2.93 -7.83 2.01
N THR A 167 3.67 -8.58 2.81
CA THR A 167 3.46 -8.57 4.27
C THR A 167 3.98 -7.25 4.85
N PRO A 168 3.47 -6.79 6.01
CA PRO A 168 3.97 -5.56 6.65
C PRO A 168 5.48 -5.57 6.88
N GLU A 169 6.02 -6.72 7.34
CA GLU A 169 7.46 -6.93 7.51
C GLU A 169 8.23 -6.75 6.20
N LEU A 170 7.75 -7.35 5.11
CA LEU A 170 8.41 -7.25 3.82
C LEU A 170 8.29 -5.85 3.21
N ALA A 171 7.18 -5.15 3.46
CA ALA A 171 7.01 -3.75 3.05
C ALA A 171 8.02 -2.83 3.78
N ILE A 172 8.23 -3.03 5.09
CA ILE A 172 9.24 -2.29 5.86
C ILE A 172 10.66 -2.65 5.40
N ALA A 173 10.95 -3.93 5.19
CA ALA A 173 12.25 -4.36 4.68
C ALA A 173 12.53 -3.80 3.27
N THR A 174 11.51 -3.72 2.41
CA THR A 174 11.61 -3.08 1.09
C THR A 174 11.89 -1.59 1.22
N SER A 175 11.18 -0.89 2.10
CA SER A 175 11.39 0.54 2.36
C SER A 175 12.82 0.81 2.84
N ARG A 176 13.32 -0.01 3.78
CA ARG A 176 14.69 0.06 4.30
C ARG A 176 15.72 -0.18 3.20
N ALA A 177 15.52 -1.20 2.37
CA ALA A 177 16.44 -1.52 1.28
C ALA A 177 16.48 -0.45 0.18
N ALA A 178 15.40 0.30 0.00
CA ALA A 178 15.32 1.44 -0.93
C ALA A 178 15.79 2.77 -0.31
N GLY A 179 16.00 2.83 1.01
CA GLY A 179 16.37 4.07 1.69
C GLY A 179 15.25 5.11 1.77
N VAL A 180 13.99 4.69 1.69
CA VAL A 180 12.80 5.56 1.81
C VAL A 180 12.14 5.43 3.19
N GLY A 181 11.13 6.28 3.45
CA GLY A 181 10.37 6.22 4.70
C GLY A 181 9.68 4.86 4.91
N LEU A 182 9.71 4.33 6.13
CA LEU A 182 9.24 2.98 6.46
C LEU A 182 7.71 2.80 6.32
N THR A 183 6.95 3.89 6.22
CA THR A 183 5.49 3.87 6.17
C THR A 183 4.93 3.78 4.75
N GLY A 184 5.71 4.14 3.72
CA GLY A 184 5.23 4.17 2.33
C GLY A 184 4.75 2.81 1.84
N GLY A 185 5.51 1.75 2.14
CA GLY A 185 5.09 0.37 1.84
C GLY A 185 3.82 -0.04 2.60
N LEU A 186 3.65 0.41 3.85
CA LEU A 186 2.46 0.10 4.64
C LEU A 186 1.20 0.77 4.05
N VAL A 187 1.32 2.01 3.55
CA VAL A 187 0.27 2.69 2.79
C VAL A 187 -0.07 1.92 1.52
N ALA A 188 0.95 1.52 0.74
CA ALA A 188 0.77 0.79 -0.51
C ALA A 188 0.08 -0.58 -0.31
N THR A 189 0.29 -1.23 0.84
CA THR A 189 -0.43 -2.46 1.21
C THR A 189 -1.84 -2.24 1.77
N GLY A 190 -2.24 -0.98 2.05
CA GLY A 190 -3.49 -0.64 2.73
C GLY A 190 -3.50 -0.98 4.22
N MET A 191 -2.33 -1.22 4.80
CA MET A 191 -2.21 -1.53 6.21
C MET A 191 -2.53 -0.29 7.07
N ILE A 192 -2.00 0.85 6.64
CA ILE A 192 -2.26 2.18 7.24
C ILE A 192 -2.73 3.15 6.15
N THR A 193 -3.38 4.24 6.57
CA THR A 193 -3.78 5.32 5.66
C THR A 193 -2.64 6.32 5.45
N GLU A 194 -2.76 7.17 4.42
CA GLU A 194 -1.84 8.29 4.16
C GLU A 194 -1.70 9.21 5.39
N ALA A 195 -2.83 9.54 6.03
CA ALA A 195 -2.85 10.37 7.23
C ALA A 195 -2.19 9.67 8.43
N GLU A 196 -2.42 8.36 8.61
CA GLU A 196 -1.77 7.57 9.66
C GLU A 196 -0.26 7.49 9.46
N ALA A 197 0.20 7.46 8.21
CA ALA A 197 1.61 7.50 7.81
C ALA A 197 2.26 8.89 7.96
N GLY A 198 1.49 9.92 8.30
CA GLY A 198 1.97 11.30 8.44
C GLY A 198 2.18 12.03 7.12
N TRP A 199 1.57 11.56 6.02
CA TRP A 199 1.66 12.26 4.74
C TRP A 199 0.87 13.57 4.79
N PRO A 200 1.38 14.68 4.22
CA PRO A 200 0.64 15.93 4.16
C PRO A 200 -0.70 15.75 3.40
N PRO A 201 -1.80 16.36 3.86
CA PRO A 201 -3.05 16.35 3.12
C PRO A 201 -2.85 16.92 1.71
N GLY A 202 -3.34 16.20 0.69
CA GLY A 202 -3.19 16.64 -0.70
C GLY A 202 -1.83 16.34 -1.34
N ALA A 203 -0.87 15.74 -0.62
CA ALA A 203 0.48 15.48 -1.13
C ALA A 203 0.50 14.71 -2.46
N ARG A 204 -0.43 13.74 -2.66
CA ARG A 204 -0.56 13.04 -3.95
C ARG A 204 -0.96 13.96 -5.09
N GLN A 205 -1.90 14.88 -4.84
CA GLN A 205 -2.34 15.85 -5.85
C GLN A 205 -1.22 16.84 -6.17
N GLU A 206 -0.53 17.34 -5.15
CA GLU A 206 0.63 18.24 -5.32
C GLU A 206 1.75 17.56 -6.12
N ALA A 207 2.05 16.28 -5.83
CA ALA A 207 3.06 15.53 -6.57
C ALA A 207 2.64 15.28 -8.04
N LEU A 208 1.36 15.00 -8.29
CA LEU A 208 0.81 14.91 -9.64
C LEU A 208 0.92 16.24 -10.38
N ASP A 209 0.55 17.33 -9.73
CA ASP A 209 0.61 18.69 -10.28
C ASP A 209 2.06 19.14 -10.57
N GLY A 210 3.03 18.61 -9.83
CA GLY A 210 4.46 18.82 -10.06
C GLY A 210 5.04 18.10 -11.29
N LEU A 211 4.36 17.10 -11.86
CA LEU A 211 4.84 16.44 -13.09
C LEU A 211 4.70 17.35 -14.30
N SER A 212 5.68 17.35 -15.19
CA SER A 212 5.53 17.90 -16.54
C SER A 212 4.54 17.08 -17.37
N ASP A 213 3.99 17.68 -18.42
CA ASP A 213 3.07 16.97 -19.33
C ASP A 213 3.75 15.74 -19.96
N GLY A 214 5.04 15.83 -20.30
CA GLY A 214 5.82 14.72 -20.84
C GLY A 214 6.00 13.57 -19.83
N GLU A 215 6.33 13.87 -18.57
CA GLU A 215 6.45 12.88 -17.50
C GLU A 215 5.10 12.21 -17.22
N LEU A 216 4.03 12.99 -17.14
CA LEU A 216 2.68 12.49 -16.91
C LEU A 216 2.23 11.56 -18.04
N THR A 217 2.43 11.95 -19.30
CA THR A 217 2.08 11.11 -20.46
C THR A 217 2.91 9.83 -20.50
N THR A 218 4.21 9.91 -20.23
CA THR A 218 5.10 8.73 -20.19
C THR A 218 4.67 7.76 -19.11
N LEU A 219 4.46 8.25 -17.88
CA LEU A 219 4.01 7.44 -16.75
C LEU A 219 2.65 6.78 -17.02
N ALA A 220 1.69 7.54 -17.56
CA ALA A 220 0.38 7.00 -17.90
C ALA A 220 0.48 5.90 -18.98
N GLY A 221 1.34 6.10 -19.98
CA GLY A 221 1.65 5.11 -21.02
C GLY A 221 2.24 3.83 -20.45
N ASP A 222 3.24 3.94 -19.57
CA ASP A 222 3.88 2.79 -18.91
C ASP A 222 2.88 1.99 -18.07
N ARG A 223 2.04 2.69 -17.29
CA ARG A 223 0.98 2.05 -16.47
C ARG A 223 -0.06 1.35 -17.33
N LEU A 224 -0.47 1.94 -18.46
CA LEU A 224 -1.37 1.30 -19.42
C LEU A 224 -0.75 0.06 -20.08
N GLN A 225 0.52 0.13 -20.48
CA GLN A 225 1.21 -1.01 -21.07
C GLN A 225 1.32 -2.18 -20.08
N ALA A 226 1.64 -1.89 -18.80
CA ALA A 226 1.68 -2.89 -17.74
C ALA A 226 0.30 -3.51 -17.46
N LEU A 227 -0.76 -2.70 -17.44
CA LEU A 227 -2.13 -3.17 -17.31
C LEU A 227 -2.52 -4.09 -18.48
N GLY A 228 -2.24 -3.68 -19.72
CA GLY A 228 -2.53 -4.46 -20.91
C GLY A 228 -1.82 -5.83 -20.92
N LYS A 229 -0.56 -5.90 -20.47
CA LYS A 229 0.15 -7.19 -20.30
C LYS A 229 -0.53 -8.09 -19.27
N THR A 230 -1.04 -7.51 -18.18
CA THR A 230 -1.71 -8.25 -17.11
C THR A 230 -3.06 -8.81 -17.57
N LEU A 231 -3.86 -8.00 -18.27
CA LEU A 231 -5.15 -8.41 -18.81
C LEU A 231 -5.00 -9.55 -19.84
N LYS A 232 -4.06 -9.42 -20.79
CA LYS A 232 -3.79 -10.49 -21.78
C LYS A 232 -3.41 -11.81 -21.13
N ARG A 233 -2.64 -11.77 -20.04
CA ARG A 233 -2.28 -12.99 -19.30
C ARG A 233 -3.50 -13.62 -18.63
N GLN A 234 -4.35 -12.80 -18.00
CA GLN A 234 -5.58 -13.28 -17.37
C GLN A 234 -6.53 -13.92 -18.39
N GLU A 235 -6.69 -13.33 -19.58
CA GLU A 235 -7.48 -13.89 -20.68
C GLU A 235 -6.94 -15.26 -21.12
N GLN A 236 -5.61 -15.39 -21.25
CA GLN A 236 -4.97 -16.67 -21.60
C GLN A 236 -5.17 -17.74 -20.52
N ASP A 237 -4.99 -17.38 -19.25
CA ASP A 237 -5.15 -18.29 -18.12
C ASP A 237 -6.63 -18.77 -18.02
N GLN A 238 -7.58 -17.88 -18.26
CA GLN A 238 -9.02 -18.22 -18.31
C GLN A 238 -9.33 -19.17 -19.47
N GLN A 239 -8.78 -18.91 -20.66
CA GLN A 239 -8.99 -19.77 -21.82
C GLN A 239 -8.41 -21.17 -21.61
N GLN A 240 -7.19 -21.27 -21.06
CA GLN A 240 -6.58 -22.55 -20.71
C GLN A 240 -7.40 -23.32 -19.67
N THR A 241 -7.86 -22.62 -18.62
CA THR A 241 -8.72 -23.22 -17.60
C THR A 241 -10.00 -23.77 -18.22
N LYS A 242 -10.66 -23.02 -19.10
CA LYS A 242 -11.85 -23.45 -19.82
C LYS A 242 -11.59 -24.71 -20.66
N THR A 243 -10.49 -24.74 -21.42
CA THR A 243 -10.10 -25.92 -22.21
C THR A 243 -9.82 -27.15 -21.35
N ILE A 244 -9.23 -27.00 -20.16
CA ILE A 244 -9.02 -28.11 -19.22
C ILE A 244 -10.36 -28.65 -18.73
N TRP A 245 -11.30 -27.77 -18.36
CA TRP A 245 -12.66 -28.18 -17.94
C TRP A 245 -13.43 -28.87 -19.05
N GLU A 246 -13.33 -28.37 -20.29
CA GLU A 246 -13.98 -28.98 -21.47
C GLU A 246 -13.42 -30.38 -21.80
N ASN A 247 -12.14 -30.65 -21.50
CA ASN A 247 -11.50 -31.95 -21.75
C ASN A 247 -11.64 -32.95 -20.59
N LEU A 248 -12.11 -32.52 -19.41
CA LEU A 248 -12.37 -33.37 -18.25
C LEU A 248 -13.86 -33.77 -18.13
N GLY A 249 -14.71 -33.31 -19.05
CA GLY A 249 -16.14 -33.62 -19.16
C GLY A 249 -16.46 -34.67 -20.22
#